data_AF-A0A961L344-F1
#
_entry.id   AF-A0A961L344-F1
#
_cell.length_a   1.000
_cell.length_b   1.000
_cell.length_c   1.000
_cell.angle_alpha   90.00
_cell.angle_beta   90.00
_cell.angle_gamma   90.00
#
_symmetry.space_group_name_H-M   'P 1'
#
loop_
_entity.id
_entity.type
_entity.pdbx_description
1 polymer ?
#
loop_
_entity_poly.entity_id
_entity_poly.type
_entity_poly.pdbx_seq_one_letter_code
_entity_poly.pdbx_strand_id
1 'polypeptide(L)' 'MLAGFWHRFAGEPAADTEERKSARAIRQLSRLDDYGLSDIGLCRSDLTPEGLADAAARRARRQAALDAEIAQSAPRRTCA' A
#
# COMPACT_ATOMS: atom_id res chain seq x y z
N MET A 1 32.82 10.70 37.83
CA MET A 1 32.72 9.72 36.72
C MET A 1 31.30 9.77 36.19
N LEU A 2 31.17 9.98 34.88
CA LEU A 2 30.01 10.52 34.18
C LEU A 2 28.86 9.50 34.05
N ALA A 3 27.81 9.66 34.86
CA ALA A 3 26.53 9.01 34.64
C ALA A 3 25.47 10.11 34.49
N GLY A 4 25.20 10.53 33.26
CA GLY A 4 24.21 11.61 33.03
C GLY A 4 24.06 12.15 31.60
N PHE A 5 24.66 11.52 30.59
CA PHE A 5 24.63 12.05 29.23
C PHE A 5 23.60 11.39 28.28
N TRP A 6 22.94 10.31 28.72
CA TRP A 6 22.09 9.48 27.85
C TRP A 6 20.58 9.75 27.94
N HIS A 7 20.13 10.70 28.76
CA HIS A 7 18.69 10.97 28.94
C HIS A 7 18.12 12.09 28.04
N ARG A 8 18.94 12.74 27.20
CA ARG A 8 18.51 13.87 26.35
C ARG A 8 18.08 13.48 24.92
N PHE A 9 18.38 12.25 24.48
CA PHE A 9 18.23 11.84 23.07
C PHE A 9 17.27 10.66 22.83
N ALA A 10 16.44 10.29 23.80
CA ALA A 10 15.27 9.45 23.49
C ALA A 10 14.10 10.33 23.01
N GLY A 11 14.36 11.17 22.01
CA GLY A 11 13.28 11.67 21.16
C GLY A 11 12.89 10.51 20.27
N GLU A 12 11.91 9.72 20.68
CA GLU A 12 11.25 8.77 19.79
C GLU A 12 10.91 9.51 18.50
N PRO A 13 11.28 9.01 17.30
CA PRO A 13 10.83 9.63 16.07
C PRO A 13 9.31 9.50 16.10
N ALA A 14 8.65 10.65 16.29
CA ALA A 14 7.20 10.76 16.38
C ALA A 14 6.56 9.83 15.36
N ALA A 15 5.82 8.82 15.85
CA ALA A 15 5.17 7.80 15.06
C ALA A 15 4.67 8.40 13.74
N ASP A 16 5.23 7.92 12.63
CA ASP A 16 4.86 8.37 11.30
C ASP A 16 3.38 7.98 11.14
N THR A 17 2.49 8.95 11.35
CA THR A 17 1.06 8.69 11.40
C THR A 17 0.61 8.15 10.04
N GLU A 18 -0.36 7.25 10.01
CA GLU A 18 -0.86 6.68 8.75
C GLU A 18 -1.24 7.77 7.74
N GLU A 19 -1.74 8.90 8.23
CA GLU A 19 -2.04 10.09 7.43
C GLU A 19 -0.80 10.77 6.81
N ARG A 20 0.34 10.79 7.50
CA ARG A 20 1.60 11.30 6.94
C ARG A 20 2.16 10.36 5.89
N LYS A 21 2.06 9.04 6.11
CA LYS A 21 2.46 8.02 5.14
C LYS A 21 1.62 8.10 3.87
N SER A 22 0.30 8.18 3.99
CA SER A 22 -0.61 8.29 2.84
C SER A 22 -0.39 9.61 2.09
N ALA A 23 -0.25 10.73 2.78
CA ALA A 23 0.07 12.01 2.14
C ALA A 23 1.43 11.99 1.40
N ARG A 24 2.44 11.29 1.95
CA ARG A 24 3.73 11.11 1.27
C ARG A 24 3.61 10.22 0.04
N ALA A 25 2.85 9.12 0.13
CA ALA A 25 2.59 8.22 -0.98
C ALA A 25 1.85 8.94 -2.12
N ILE A 26 0.79 9.70 -1.81
CA ILE A 26 0.06 10.52 -2.80
C ILE A 26 1.02 11.49 -3.49
N ARG A 27 1.86 12.23 -2.74
CA ARG A 27 2.86 13.14 -3.34
C ARG A 27 3.85 12.44 -4.26
N GLN A 28 4.23 11.20 -3.96
CA GLN A 28 5.13 10.42 -4.81
C GLN A 28 4.42 9.94 -6.08
N LEU A 29 3.20 9.41 -5.94
CA LEU A 29 2.37 8.96 -7.07
C LEU A 29 2.01 10.12 -8.01
N SER A 30 1.78 11.31 -7.49
CA SER A 30 1.53 12.52 -8.29
C SER A 30 2.71 12.91 -9.20
N ARG A 31 3.91 12.32 -9.04
CA ARG A 31 5.04 12.57 -9.95
C ARG A 31 5.04 11.66 -11.17
N LEU A 32 4.28 10.57 -11.14
CA LEU A 32 4.10 9.70 -12.30
C LEU A 32 3.21 10.38 -13.33
N ASP A 33 3.46 10.06 -14.59
CA ASP A 33 2.57 10.41 -15.70
C ASP A 33 1.36 9.47 -15.73
N ASP A 34 0.39 9.75 -16.61
CA ASP A 34 -0.84 8.97 -16.67
C ASP A 34 -0.59 7.52 -17.11
N TYR A 35 0.42 7.29 -17.97
CA TYR A 35 0.81 5.93 -18.34
C TYR A 35 1.40 5.16 -17.15
N GLY A 36 2.30 5.77 -16.38
CA GLY A 36 2.87 5.16 -15.18
C GLY A 36 1.84 4.89 -14.10
N LEU A 37 0.85 5.79 -13.93
CA LEU A 37 -0.27 5.54 -13.04
C LEU A 37 -1.15 4.38 -13.55
N SER A 38 -1.45 4.36 -14.86
CA SER A 38 -2.28 3.32 -15.44
C SER A 38 -1.63 1.94 -15.36
N ASP A 39 -0.31 1.86 -15.47
CA ASP A 39 0.44 0.60 -15.36
C ASP A 39 0.25 -0.06 -13.99
N ILE A 40 0.20 0.74 -12.93
CA ILE A 40 -0.10 0.27 -11.57
C ILE A 40 -1.60 0.20 -11.26
N GLY A 41 -2.46 0.50 -12.23
CA GLY A 41 -3.91 0.43 -12.12
C GLY A 41 -4.54 1.59 -11.35
N LEU A 42 -3.89 2.76 -11.34
CA LEU A 42 -4.39 4.01 -10.79
C LEU A 42 -4.68 5.01 -11.91
N CYS A 43 -5.52 6.00 -11.62
CA CYS A 43 -5.65 7.19 -12.45
C CYS A 43 -5.51 8.46 -11.61
N ARG A 44 -5.45 9.63 -12.28
CA ARG A 44 -5.21 10.90 -11.59
C ARG A 44 -6.26 11.25 -10.55
N SER A 45 -7.52 10.89 -10.78
CA SER A 45 -8.62 11.10 -9.83
C SER A 45 -8.54 10.20 -8.60
N ASP A 46 -7.76 9.11 -8.64
CA ASP A 46 -7.56 8.23 -7.48
C ASP A 46 -6.54 8.81 -6.48
N LEU A 47 -5.84 9.90 -6.81
CA LEU A 47 -4.77 10.48 -5.98
C LEU A 47 -5.30 11.36 -4.83
N THR A 48 -6.30 10.84 -4.14
CA THR A 48 -6.86 11.35 -2.89
C THR A 48 -6.91 10.20 -1.87
N PRO A 49 -7.05 10.48 -0.56
CA PRO A 49 -7.21 9.43 0.44
C PRO A 49 -8.38 8.49 0.12
N GLU A 50 -9.52 9.05 -0.29
CA GLU A 50 -10.72 8.30 -0.65
C GLU A 50 -10.53 7.53 -1.96
N GLY A 51 -9.92 8.16 -2.96
CA GLY A 51 -9.64 7.55 -4.26
C GLY A 51 -8.70 6.34 -4.14
N LEU A 52 -7.68 6.43 -3.28
CA LEU A 52 -6.79 5.29 -3.00
C LEU A 52 -7.51 4.16 -2.27
N ALA A 53 -8.43 4.47 -1.36
CA ALA A 53 -9.25 3.45 -0.70
C ALA A 53 -10.16 2.72 -1.70
N ASP A 54 -10.79 3.46 -2.62
CA ASP A 54 -11.60 2.88 -3.70
C ASP A 54 -10.76 2.03 -4.66
N ALA A 55 -9.58 2.50 -5.04
CA ALA A 55 -8.63 1.76 -5.86
C ALA A 55 -8.20 0.45 -5.18
N ALA A 56 -7.90 0.49 -3.87
CA ALA A 56 -7.59 -0.69 -3.08
C ALA A 56 -8.76 -1.68 -3.08
N ALA A 57 -10.00 -1.21 -2.90
CA ALA A 57 -11.19 -2.06 -2.94
C ALA A 57 -11.43 -2.68 -4.32
N ARG A 58 -11.15 -1.96 -5.42
CA ARG A 58 -11.18 -2.53 -6.78
C ARG A 58 -10.14 -3.64 -6.94
N ARG A 59 -8.90 -3.39 -6.50
CA ARG A 59 -7.80 -4.35 -6.57
C ARG A 59 -8.09 -5.61 -5.75
N ALA A 60 -8.61 -5.47 -4.53
CA ALA A 60 -8.98 -6.59 -3.67
C ALA A 60 -10.04 -7.49 -4.33
N ARG A 61 -11.07 -6.90 -4.95
CA ARG A 61 -12.09 -7.67 -5.70
C ARG A 61 -11.49 -8.42 -6.88
N ARG A 62 -10.58 -7.78 -7.63
CA ARG A 62 -9.92 -8.44 -8.76
C ARG A 62 -9.02 -9.58 -8.31
N GLN A 63 -8.27 -9.39 -7.23
CA GLN A 63 -7.43 -10.42 -6.64
C GLN A 63 -8.27 -11.63 -6.20
N ALA A 64 -9.37 -11.40 -5.48
CA ALA A 64 -10.26 -12.47 -5.05
C ALA A 64 -10.84 -13.28 -6.22
N ALA A 65 -11.15 -12.62 -7.35
CA ALA A 65 -11.61 -13.30 -8.54
C ALA A 65 -10.52 -14.19 -9.18
N LEU A 66 -9.29 -13.69 -9.27
CA LEU A 66 -8.14 -14.45 -9.76
C LEU A 66 -7.82 -15.63 -8.83
N ASP A 67 -7.86 -15.41 -7.52
CA ASP A 67 -7.61 -16.47 -6.53
C ASP A 67 -8.65 -17.58 -6.65
N ALA A 68 -9.93 -17.23 -6.86
CA ALA A 68 -11.00 -18.19 -7.10
C ALA A 68 -10.80 -18.98 -8.41
N GLU A 69 -10.36 -18.32 -9.48
CA GLU A 69 -10.02 -18.95 -10.77
C GLU A 69 -8.85 -19.92 -10.62
N ILE A 70 -7.78 -19.51 -9.93
CA ILE A 70 -6.61 -20.35 -9.63
C ILE A 70 -7.03 -21.56 -8.80
N ALA A 71 -7.87 -21.37 -7.78
CA ALA A 71 -8.37 -22.46 -6.94
C ALA A 71 -9.20 -23.48 -7.74
N GLN A 72 -10.00 -23.02 -8.71
CA GLN A 72 -10.76 -23.89 -9.61
C GLN A 72 -9.86 -24.63 -10.61
N SER A 73 -8.78 -23.98 -11.04
CA SER A 73 -7.82 -24.52 -12.01
C SER A 73 -6.75 -25.42 -11.39
N ALA A 74 -6.62 -25.42 -10.06
CA ALA A 74 -5.67 -26.25 -9.35
C ALA A 74 -5.99 -27.73 -9.59
N PRO A 75 -5.04 -28.54 -10.11
CA PRO A 75 -5.29 -29.95 -10.34
C PRO A 75 -5.65 -30.60 -9.01
N ARG A 76 -6.81 -31.28 -8.96
CA ARG A 76 -7.12 -32.17 -7.85
C ARG A 76 -6.01 -33.20 -7.83
N ARG A 77 -5.09 -33.10 -6.88
CA ARG A 77 -4.16 -34.20 -6.56
C ARG A 77 -5.02 -35.36 -6.07
N THR A 78 -5.51 -36.15 -7.01
CA THR A 78 -6.09 -37.45 -6.72
C THR A 78 -4.91 -38.32 -6.32
N CYS A 79 -4.68 -38.45 -5.01
CA CYS A 79 -3.85 -39.53 -4.49
C CYS A 79 -4.59 -40.82 -4.83
N ALA A 80 -4.06 -41.58 -5.79
CA ALA A 80 -4.42 -42.96 -6.04
C ALA A 80 -3.62 -43.87 -5.10
#